data_AF-A0A222N058-F1
#
_entry.id   AF-A0A222N058-F1
#
_cell.length_a   1.000
_cell.length_b   1.000
_cell.length_c   1.000
_cell.angle_alpha   90.00
_cell.angle_beta   90.00
_cell.angle_gamma   90.00
#
_symmetry.space_group_name_H-M   'P 1'
#
loop_
_entity.id
_entity.type
_entity.pdbx_description
1 polymer ?
#
loop_
_entity_poly.entity_id
_entity_poly.type
_entity_poly.pdbx_seq_one_letter_code
_entity_poly.pdbx_strand_id
1 'polypeptide(L)'
;MSTYARDERVSSIRKKGIIYMVLAVLAYFADFIPVLGGLFEFVIKIVAFIFLFLAVKGFAELSGSETIVKKFIIFVISLLLGSLILSYKTSLAFSGFGIVLVIIAYILLILSLIYGFMLYKELSNLSDVGLFFVSFVLLLIGIVCEMIPFVGFLAFVPLFIALICEFLAWIKLEHINKAS
;
A
#
# COMPACT_ATOMS: atom_id res chain seq x y z
N MET A 1 -16.68 -22.85 12.58
CA MET A 1 -17.31 -21.64 12.03
C MET A 1 -18.24 -22.07 10.90
N SER A 2 -19.50 -21.64 10.88
CA SER A 2 -20.43 -21.98 9.79
C SER A 2 -19.98 -21.29 8.49
N THR A 3 -20.26 -21.91 7.34
CA THR A 3 -19.93 -21.36 6.00
C THR A 3 -20.50 -19.94 5.84
N TYR A 4 -21.75 -19.74 6.26
CA TYR A 4 -22.42 -18.43 6.23
C TYR A 4 -21.67 -17.33 6.99
N ALA A 5 -21.21 -17.61 8.22
CA ALA A 5 -20.47 -16.62 9.00
C ALA A 5 -19.09 -16.31 8.40
N ARG A 6 -18.49 -17.27 7.68
CA ARG A 6 -17.23 -17.07 6.96
C ARG A 6 -17.44 -16.15 5.75
N ASP A 7 -18.47 -16.40 4.96
CA ASP A 7 -18.79 -15.61 3.75
C ASP A 7 -19.11 -14.16 4.11
N GLU A 8 -19.84 -13.93 5.20
CA GLU A 8 -20.13 -12.59 5.71
C GLU A 8 -18.84 -11.85 6.12
N ARG A 9 -17.89 -12.55 6.75
CA ARG A 9 -16.58 -11.97 7.10
C ARG A 9 -15.75 -11.64 5.86
N VAL A 10 -15.69 -12.53 4.86
CA VAL A 10 -14.98 -12.26 3.60
C VAL A 10 -15.59 -11.03 2.90
N SER A 11 -16.91 -10.94 2.85
CA SER A 11 -17.62 -9.78 2.29
C SER A 11 -17.30 -8.48 3.04
N SER A 12 -17.21 -8.53 4.38
CA SER A 12 -16.79 -7.40 5.22
C SER A 12 -15.35 -6.95 4.91
N ILE A 13 -14.43 -7.90 4.74
CA ILE A 13 -13.03 -7.63 4.39
C ILE A 13 -12.93 -7.00 3.00
N ARG A 14 -13.61 -7.58 2.02
CA ARG A 14 -13.71 -7.04 0.66
C ARG A 14 -14.22 -5.60 0.67
N LYS A 15 -15.30 -5.30 1.42
CA LYS A 15 -15.85 -3.94 1.52
C LYS A 15 -14.81 -2.95 2.06
N LYS A 16 -14.03 -3.33 3.08
CA LYS A 16 -12.96 -2.49 3.65
C LYS A 16 -11.83 -2.26 2.63
N GLY A 17 -11.42 -3.30 1.91
CA GLY A 17 -10.43 -3.19 0.83
C GLY A 17 -10.91 -2.26 -0.29
N ILE A 18 -12.17 -2.38 -0.71
CA ILE A 18 -12.78 -1.48 -1.70
C ILE A 18 -12.81 -0.02 -1.20
N ILE A 19 -13.18 0.22 0.06
CA ILE A 19 -13.16 1.58 0.65
C ILE A 19 -11.73 2.13 0.64
N TYR A 20 -10.74 1.33 1.05
CA TYR A 20 -9.33 1.70 0.95
C TYR A 20 -8.96 2.12 -0.48
N MET A 21 -9.33 1.34 -1.48
CA MET A 21 -9.00 1.64 -2.88
C MET A 21 -9.65 2.93 -3.38
N VAL A 22 -10.92 3.17 -3.02
CA VAL A 22 -11.60 4.43 -3.37
C VAL A 22 -10.87 5.62 -2.75
N LEU A 23 -10.48 5.52 -1.47
CA LEU A 23 -9.72 6.57 -0.80
C LEU A 23 -8.30 6.73 -1.37
N ALA A 24 -7.64 5.63 -1.76
CA ALA A 24 -6.32 5.67 -2.40
C ALA A 24 -6.37 6.37 -3.76
N VAL A 25 -7.40 6.09 -4.56
CA VAL A 25 -7.63 6.77 -5.84
C VAL A 25 -7.95 8.26 -5.62
N LEU A 26 -8.77 8.59 -4.62
CA LEU A 26 -9.05 9.99 -4.27
C LEU A 26 -7.79 10.73 -3.81
N ALA A 27 -6.95 10.09 -2.99
CA ALA A 27 -5.65 10.65 -2.59
C ALA A 27 -4.76 10.88 -3.80
N TYR A 28 -4.70 9.92 -4.72
CA TYR A 28 -3.91 10.02 -5.94
C TYR A 28 -4.34 11.19 -6.85
N PHE A 29 -5.65 11.44 -6.98
CA PHE A 29 -6.14 12.58 -7.74
C PHE A 29 -6.02 13.92 -7.00
N ALA A 30 -6.00 13.91 -5.66
CA ALA A 30 -5.82 15.12 -4.86
C ALA A 30 -4.45 15.78 -5.11
N ASP A 31 -3.42 15.00 -5.47
CA ASP A 31 -2.08 15.50 -5.84
C ASP A 31 -2.12 16.49 -7.03
N PHE A 32 -3.15 16.44 -7.88
CA PHE A 32 -3.33 17.35 -9.01
C PHE A 32 -4.04 18.66 -8.66
N ILE A 33 -4.49 18.83 -7.42
CA ILE A 33 -5.21 20.03 -6.98
C ILE A 33 -4.32 20.83 -6.01
N PRO A 34 -3.58 21.85 -6.50
CA PRO A 34 -2.61 22.60 -5.70
C PRO A 34 -3.22 23.26 -4.45
N VAL A 35 -4.53 23.57 -4.50
CA VAL A 35 -5.24 24.33 -3.46
C VAL A 35 -5.75 23.44 -2.32
N LEU A 36 -5.97 22.14 -2.55
CA LEU A 36 -6.46 21.24 -1.50
C LEU A 36 -5.38 20.85 -0.48
N GLY A 37 -4.11 21.13 -0.78
CA GLY A 37 -3.01 21.11 0.18
C GLY A 37 -2.57 19.71 0.63
N GLY A 38 -1.27 19.56 0.91
CA GLY A 38 -0.67 18.29 1.36
C GLY A 38 -1.23 17.75 2.68
N LEU A 39 -1.90 18.58 3.49
CA LEU A 39 -2.53 18.13 4.73
C LEU A 39 -3.82 17.33 4.47
N PHE A 40 -4.63 17.71 3.48
CA PHE A 40 -5.84 16.97 3.11
C PHE A 40 -5.48 15.60 2.52
N GLU A 41 -4.52 15.57 1.61
CA GLU A 41 -3.94 14.37 1.02
C GLU A 41 -3.39 13.42 2.11
N PHE A 42 -2.62 13.95 3.05
CA PHE A 42 -2.06 13.19 4.17
C PHE A 42 -3.16 12.56 5.04
N VAL A 43 -4.23 13.29 5.35
CA VAL A 43 -5.37 12.77 6.11
C VAL A 43 -6.08 11.66 5.35
N ILE A 44 -6.34 11.82 4.04
CA ILE A 44 -6.95 10.77 3.23
C ILE A 44 -6.07 9.52 3.22
N LYS A 45 -4.75 9.66 3.05
CA LYS A 45 -3.80 8.53 3.09
C LYS A 45 -3.87 7.78 4.43
N ILE A 46 -3.92 8.49 5.56
CA ILE A 46 -4.07 7.86 6.88
C ILE A 46 -5.38 7.08 6.97
N VAL A 47 -6.50 7.69 6.57
CA VAL A 47 -7.82 7.02 6.62
C VAL A 47 -7.84 5.80 5.70
N ALA A 48 -7.25 5.90 4.50
CA ALA A 48 -7.09 4.78 3.58
C ALA A 48 -6.32 3.62 4.25
N PHE A 49 -5.17 3.91 4.87
CA PHE A 49 -4.38 2.88 5.57
C PHE A 49 -5.11 2.25 6.75
N ILE A 50 -6.00 2.98 7.45
CA ILE A 50 -6.86 2.39 8.49
C ILE A 50 -7.80 1.34 7.89
N PHE A 51 -8.45 1.63 6.75
CA PHE A 51 -9.31 0.65 6.08
C PHE A 51 -8.53 -0.56 5.56
N LEU A 52 -7.34 -0.34 5.01
CA LEU A 52 -6.46 -1.44 4.59
C LEU A 52 -6.03 -2.29 5.79
N PHE A 53 -5.67 -1.67 6.91
CA PHE A 53 -5.35 -2.37 8.15
C PHE A 53 -6.51 -3.25 8.62
N LEU A 54 -7.75 -2.72 8.62
CA LEU A 54 -8.93 -3.48 9.00
C LEU A 54 -9.21 -4.66 8.05
N ALA A 55 -8.89 -4.52 6.76
CA ALA A 55 -8.98 -5.59 5.78
C ALA A 55 -7.91 -6.67 6.03
N VAL A 56 -6.64 -6.26 6.20
CA VAL A 56 -5.51 -7.16 6.48
C VAL A 56 -5.66 -7.89 7.81
N LYS A 57 -6.16 -7.21 8.85
CA LYS A 57 -6.48 -7.84 10.14
C LYS A 57 -7.55 -8.92 9.97
N GLY A 58 -8.60 -8.65 9.20
CA GLY A 58 -9.62 -9.66 8.89
C GLY A 58 -9.04 -10.84 8.11
N PHE A 59 -8.12 -10.59 7.17
CA PHE A 59 -7.35 -11.61 6.47
C PHE A 59 -6.55 -12.48 7.44
N ALA A 60 -5.83 -11.87 8.39
CA ALA A 60 -5.05 -12.56 9.41
C ALA A 60 -5.93 -13.49 10.26
N GLU A 61 -7.08 -12.99 10.71
CA GLU A 61 -8.02 -13.77 11.53
C GLU A 61 -8.62 -14.96 10.79
N LEU A 62 -8.93 -14.82 9.49
CA LEU A 62 -9.53 -15.90 8.69
C LEU A 62 -8.50 -16.91 8.19
N SER A 63 -7.32 -16.44 7.80
CA SER A 63 -6.23 -17.30 7.33
C SER A 63 -5.49 -17.98 8.48
N GLY A 64 -5.47 -17.39 9.68
CA GLY A 64 -4.60 -17.82 10.77
C GLY A 64 -3.13 -17.39 10.58
N SER A 65 -2.81 -16.52 9.63
CA SER A 65 -1.45 -16.00 9.49
C SER A 65 -1.13 -14.96 10.56
N GLU A 66 -0.21 -15.30 11.45
CA GLU A 66 0.30 -14.37 12.47
C GLU A 66 1.26 -13.32 11.89
N THR A 67 1.77 -13.54 10.67
CA THR A 67 2.83 -12.71 10.10
C THR A 67 2.31 -11.57 9.23
N ILE A 68 1.10 -11.70 8.66
CA ILE A 68 0.56 -10.75 7.69
C ILE A 68 0.36 -9.34 8.29
N VAL A 69 -0.12 -9.26 9.53
CA VAL A 69 -0.32 -7.97 10.24
C VAL A 69 1.02 -7.31 10.54
N LYS A 70 2.02 -8.08 10.97
CA LYS A 70 3.36 -7.57 11.26
C LYS A 70 4.01 -7.01 10.00
N LYS A 71 3.92 -7.74 8.88
CA LYS A 71 4.43 -7.29 7.57
C LYS A 71 3.74 -6.00 7.12
N PHE A 72 2.42 -5.92 7.27
CA PHE A 72 1.66 -4.72 6.97
C PHE A 72 2.08 -3.50 7.81
N ILE A 73 2.23 -3.66 9.12
CA ILE A 73 2.63 -2.56 10.01
C ILE A 73 4.00 -2.03 9.62
N ILE A 74 4.98 -2.91 9.38
CA ILE A 74 6.33 -2.51 8.98
C ILE A 74 6.27 -1.82 7.61
N PHE A 75 5.55 -2.39 6.64
CA PHE A 75 5.33 -1.78 5.33
C PHE A 75 4.81 -0.34 5.43
N VAL A 76 3.69 -0.12 6.13
CA VAL A 76 3.04 1.19 6.21
C VAL A 76 3.86 2.20 7.01
N ILE A 77 4.42 1.81 8.16
CA ILE A 77 5.23 2.72 8.98
C ILE A 77 6.49 3.13 8.22
N SER A 78 7.18 2.18 7.58
CA SER A 78 8.37 2.47 6.80
C SER A 78 8.06 3.35 5.59
N LEU A 79 6.94 3.11 4.89
CA LEU A 79 6.50 3.94 3.78
C LEU A 79 6.17 5.37 4.22
N LEU A 80 5.38 5.53 5.28
CA LEU A 80 4.96 6.85 5.79
C LEU A 80 6.15 7.66 6.31
N LEU A 81 7.01 7.05 7.14
CA LEU A 81 8.19 7.74 7.67
C LEU A 81 9.21 8.07 6.58
N GLY A 82 9.46 7.15 5.64
CA GLY A 82 10.35 7.39 4.51
C GLY A 82 9.86 8.54 3.63
N SER A 83 8.57 8.54 3.28
CA SER A 83 7.94 9.60 2.47
C SER A 83 7.95 10.94 3.21
N LEU A 84 7.67 10.94 4.51
CA LEU A 84 7.68 12.16 5.33
C LEU A 84 9.08 12.78 5.36
N ILE A 85 10.14 12.00 5.62
CA ILE A 85 11.51 12.53 5.64
C ILE A 85 11.91 13.10 4.28
N LEU A 86 11.57 12.41 3.17
CA LEU A 86 11.88 12.87 1.82
C LEU A 86 11.13 14.14 1.41
N SER A 87 9.95 14.39 1.97
CA SER A 87 9.21 15.65 1.73
C SER A 87 9.97 16.89 2.21
N TYR A 88 10.88 16.72 3.19
CA TYR A 88 11.77 17.77 3.71
C TYR A 88 13.19 17.71 3.13
N LYS A 89 13.44 16.94 2.05
CA LYS A 89 14.80 16.74 1.51
C LYS A 89 15.52 18.05 1.15
N THR A 90 14.79 19.03 0.62
CA THR A 90 15.34 20.31 0.16
C THR A 90 15.74 21.23 1.31
N SER A 91 15.04 21.17 2.44
CA SER A 91 15.38 21.92 3.65
C SER A 91 16.48 21.24 4.47
N LEU A 92 16.60 19.91 4.38
CA LEU A 92 17.59 19.13 5.13
C LEU A 92 18.97 19.08 4.45
N ALA A 93 19.04 19.11 3.12
CA ALA A 93 20.26 18.86 2.33
C ALA A 93 21.46 19.80 2.60
N PHE A 94 21.25 20.94 3.26
CA PHE A 94 22.31 21.91 3.57
C PHE A 94 22.98 21.72 4.95
N SER A 95 22.60 20.67 5.69
CA SER A 95 23.24 20.31 6.96
C SER A 95 23.85 18.90 6.85
N GLY A 96 25.03 18.66 7.46
CA GLY A 96 25.61 17.31 7.52
C GLY A 96 24.68 16.26 8.12
N PHE A 97 23.76 16.70 9.00
CA PHE A 97 22.68 15.88 9.55
C PHE A 97 21.61 15.48 8.52
N GLY A 98 21.36 16.33 7.52
CA GLY A 98 20.38 16.07 6.47
C GLY A 98 20.74 14.93 5.55
N ILE A 99 22.03 14.74 5.25
CA ILE A 99 22.50 13.58 4.45
C ILE A 99 22.17 12.27 5.18
N VAL A 100 22.39 12.21 6.50
CA VAL A 100 22.07 11.04 7.32
C VAL A 100 20.57 10.74 7.28
N LEU A 101 19.72 11.75 7.44
CA LEU A 101 18.26 11.59 7.36
C LEU A 101 17.80 11.10 5.98
N VAL A 102 18.40 11.59 4.90
CA VAL A 102 18.12 11.11 3.54
C VAL A 102 18.47 9.64 3.38
N ILE A 103 19.63 9.20 3.90
CA ILE A 103 20.02 7.78 3.90
C ILE A 103 19.01 6.94 4.68
N ILE A 104 18.60 7.38 5.87
CA ILE A 104 17.58 6.68 6.67
C ILE A 104 16.25 6.57 5.90
N ALA A 105 15.84 7.62 5.20
CA ALA A 105 14.63 7.62 4.40
C ALA A 105 14.69 6.57 3.27
N TYR A 106 15.83 6.44 2.58
CA TYR A 106 16.01 5.39 1.57
C TYR A 106 15.99 3.99 2.17
N ILE A 107 16.58 3.78 3.34
CA ILE A 107 16.50 2.49 4.05
C ILE A 107 15.04 2.15 4.38
N LEU A 108 14.27 3.12 4.88
CA LEU A 108 12.85 2.94 5.16
C LEU A 108 12.05 2.62 3.89
N LEU A 109 12.33 3.28 2.77
CA LEU A 109 11.69 2.94 1.50
C LEU A 109 12.03 1.51 1.05
N ILE A 110 13.29 1.09 1.13
CA ILE A 110 13.69 -0.29 0.81
C ILE A 110 12.98 -1.30 1.71
N LEU A 111 12.89 -1.03 3.02
CA LEU A 111 12.13 -1.86 3.95
C LEU A 111 10.66 -1.94 3.54
N SER A 112 10.05 -0.80 3.17
CA SER A 112 8.67 -0.79 2.70
C SER A 112 8.48 -1.66 1.46
N LEU A 113 9.42 -1.66 0.50
CA LEU A 113 9.36 -2.53 -0.68
C LEU A 113 9.49 -4.02 -0.31
N ILE A 114 10.42 -4.37 0.58
CA ILE A 114 10.61 -5.77 1.00
C ILE A 114 9.36 -6.30 1.72
N TYR A 115 8.85 -5.54 2.69
CA TYR A 115 7.67 -5.97 3.45
C TYR A 115 6.37 -5.87 2.64
N GLY A 116 6.29 -4.92 1.70
CA GLY A 116 5.22 -4.84 0.71
C GLY A 116 5.21 -6.08 -0.18
N PHE A 117 6.37 -6.48 -0.73
CA PHE A 117 6.50 -7.71 -1.52
C PHE A 117 6.01 -8.93 -0.73
N MET A 118 6.46 -9.09 0.52
CA MET A 118 6.05 -10.19 1.38
C MET A 118 4.54 -10.17 1.68
N LEU A 119 3.97 -9.00 1.93
CA LEU A 119 2.54 -8.82 2.20
C LEU A 119 1.68 -9.16 0.98
N TYR A 120 1.96 -8.56 -0.18
CA TYR A 120 1.14 -8.75 -1.39
C TYR A 120 1.28 -10.17 -1.96
N LYS A 121 2.46 -10.78 -1.85
CA LYS A 121 2.65 -12.21 -2.17
C LYS A 121 1.80 -13.09 -1.26
N GLU A 122 1.76 -12.80 0.03
CA GLU A 122 0.97 -13.56 0.99
C GLU A 122 -0.54 -13.37 0.77
N LEU A 123 -1.01 -12.14 0.52
CA LEU A 123 -2.39 -11.86 0.15
C LEU A 123 -2.80 -12.63 -1.12
N SER A 124 -1.95 -12.61 -2.15
CA SER A 124 -2.17 -13.35 -3.40
C SER A 124 -2.30 -14.85 -3.15
N ASN A 125 -1.42 -15.43 -2.35
CA ASN A 125 -1.42 -16.88 -2.07
C ASN A 125 -2.61 -17.29 -1.19
N LEU A 126 -2.98 -16.46 -0.21
CA LEU A 126 -4.09 -16.77 0.70
C LEU A 126 -5.45 -16.55 0.05
N SER A 127 -5.57 -15.75 -1.01
CA SER A 127 -6.84 -15.49 -1.71
C SER A 127 -6.96 -16.19 -3.06
N ASP A 128 -5.90 -16.82 -3.56
CA ASP A 128 -5.77 -17.29 -4.95
C ASP A 128 -5.99 -16.17 -6.00
N VAL A 129 -5.86 -14.90 -5.60
CA VAL A 129 -6.03 -13.74 -6.48
C VAL A 129 -4.66 -13.18 -6.84
N GLY A 130 -4.10 -13.64 -7.97
CA GLY A 130 -2.82 -13.21 -8.51
C GLY A 130 -2.68 -11.69 -8.74
N LEU A 131 -3.81 -10.98 -8.86
CA LEU A 131 -3.84 -9.54 -9.09
C LEU A 131 -3.24 -8.71 -7.94
N PHE A 132 -3.26 -9.22 -6.69
CA PHE A 132 -2.54 -8.56 -5.60
C PHE A 132 -1.04 -8.47 -5.89
N PHE A 133 -0.43 -9.59 -6.29
CA PHE A 133 0.99 -9.61 -6.59
C PHE A 133 1.33 -8.80 -7.85
N VAL A 134 0.48 -8.87 -8.88
CA VAL A 134 0.64 -8.05 -10.10
C VAL A 134 0.58 -6.56 -9.78
N SER A 135 -0.34 -6.12 -8.91
CA SER A 135 -0.40 -4.73 -8.44
C SER A 135 0.95 -4.31 -7.83
N PHE A 136 1.51 -5.12 -6.93
CA PHE A 136 2.78 -4.80 -6.30
C PHE A 136 3.94 -4.69 -7.31
N VAL A 137 4.01 -5.58 -8.30
CA VAL A 137 5.03 -5.52 -9.35
C VAL A 137 4.91 -4.24 -10.18
N LEU A 138 3.69 -3.85 -10.54
CA LEU A 138 3.43 -2.60 -11.26
C LEU A 138 3.77 -1.37 -10.42
N LEU A 139 3.46 -1.40 -9.12
CA LEU A 139 3.85 -0.35 -8.17
C LEU A 139 5.37 -0.21 -8.08
N LEU A 140 6.09 -1.34 -8.02
CA LEU A 140 7.56 -1.34 -8.03
C LEU A 140 8.12 -0.74 -9.32
N ILE A 141 7.57 -1.11 -10.48
CA ILE A 141 7.95 -0.53 -11.77
C ILE A 141 7.70 0.98 -11.76
N GLY A 142 6.55 1.42 -11.25
CA GLY A 142 6.21 2.83 -11.09
C GLY A 142 7.24 3.59 -10.26
N ILE A 143 7.56 3.09 -9.07
CA ILE A 143 8.58 3.70 -8.20
C ILE A 143 9.94 3.78 -8.90
N VAL A 144 10.37 2.71 -9.58
CA VAL A 144 11.63 2.72 -10.34
C VAL A 144 11.60 3.76 -11.47
N CYS A 145 10.47 3.91 -12.17
CA CYS A 145 10.29 4.94 -13.20
C CYS A 145 10.33 6.37 -12.61
N GLU A 146 9.78 6.60 -11.41
CA GLU A 146 9.86 7.91 -10.73
C GLU A 146 11.29 8.31 -10.38
N MET A 147 12.16 7.33 -10.12
CA MET A 147 13.58 7.59 -9.80
C MET A 147 14.41 8.01 -11.02
N ILE A 148 13.91 7.79 -12.25
CA ILE A 148 14.61 8.15 -13.47
C ILE A 148 14.21 9.57 -13.89
N PRO A 149 15.14 10.54 -13.94
CA PRO A 149 14.87 11.89 -14.41
C PRO A 149 14.23 11.88 -15.81
N PHE A 150 13.28 12.78 -16.07
CA PHE A 150 12.54 12.92 -17.34
C PHE A 150 11.57 11.78 -17.70
N VAL A 151 11.64 10.63 -17.01
CA VAL A 151 10.70 9.50 -17.17
C VAL A 151 9.60 9.51 -16.10
N GLY A 152 9.69 10.35 -15.07
CA GLY A 152 8.72 10.41 -13.98
C GLY A 152 7.26 10.60 -14.41
N PHE A 153 6.99 11.31 -15.52
CA PHE A 153 5.62 11.40 -16.06
C PHE A 153 5.09 10.03 -16.52
N LEU A 154 5.96 9.17 -17.07
CA LEU A 154 5.59 7.81 -17.49
C LEU A 154 5.33 6.89 -16.29
N ALA A 155 5.84 7.21 -15.09
CA ALA A 155 5.57 6.43 -13.88
C ALA A 155 4.09 6.45 -13.47
N PHE A 156 3.34 7.47 -13.91
CA PHE A 156 1.89 7.54 -13.72
C PHE A 156 1.17 6.29 -14.25
N VAL A 157 1.56 5.81 -15.44
CA VAL A 157 0.90 4.69 -16.11
C VAL A 157 0.97 3.39 -15.30
N PRO A 158 2.14 2.85 -14.93
CA PRO A 158 2.21 1.63 -14.13
C PRO A 158 1.59 1.80 -12.74
N LEU A 159 1.69 2.96 -12.10
CA LEU A 159 1.03 3.22 -10.81
C LEU A 159 -0.50 3.18 -10.92
N PHE A 160 -1.05 3.77 -11.97
CA PHE A 160 -2.48 3.75 -12.22
C PHE A 160 -2.99 2.33 -12.52
N ILE A 161 -2.25 1.57 -13.33
CA ILE A 161 -2.59 0.17 -13.61
C ILE A 161 -2.47 -0.68 -12.33
N ALA A 162 -1.48 -0.42 -11.46
CA ALA A 162 -1.37 -1.08 -10.16
C ALA A 162 -2.63 -0.88 -9.31
N LEU A 163 -3.13 0.36 -9.22
CA LEU A 163 -4.37 0.67 -8.51
C LEU A 163 -5.56 -0.08 -9.10
N ILE A 164 -5.68 -0.17 -10.43
CA ILE A 164 -6.76 -0.95 -11.08
C ILE A 164 -6.63 -2.43 -10.74
N CYS A 165 -5.43 -3.00 -10.85
CA CYS A 165 -5.19 -4.40 -10.52
C CYS A 165 -5.56 -4.71 -9.07
N GLU A 166 -5.16 -3.86 -8.13
CA GLU A 166 -5.50 -4.04 -6.72
C GLU A 166 -7.00 -3.89 -6.46
N PHE A 167 -7.66 -2.92 -7.09
CA PHE A 167 -9.11 -2.76 -7.00
C PHE A 167 -9.86 -4.00 -7.49
N LEU A 168 -9.46 -4.52 -8.66
CA LEU A 168 -10.00 -5.77 -9.20
C LEU A 168 -9.69 -6.96 -8.31
N ALA A 169 -8.53 -6.98 -7.64
CA ALA A 169 -8.16 -8.03 -6.70
C ALA A 169 -9.12 -8.05 -5.50
N TRP A 170 -9.45 -6.88 -4.95
CA TRP A 170 -10.42 -6.75 -3.88
C TRP A 170 -11.83 -7.15 -4.33
N ILE A 171 -12.27 -6.77 -5.53
CA ILE A 171 -13.57 -7.18 -6.07
C ILE A 171 -13.67 -8.72 -6.20
N LYS A 172 -12.63 -9.34 -6.74
CA LYS A 172 -12.54 -10.80 -6.96
C LYS A 172 -12.25 -11.61 -5.70
N LEU A 173 -12.16 -10.97 -4.54
CA LEU A 173 -11.97 -11.67 -3.28
C LEU A 173 -13.24 -12.46 -2.92
N GLU A 174 -13.21 -13.76 -3.17
CA GLU A 174 -14.31 -14.69 -2.90
C GLU A 174 -14.02 -15.58 -1.69
N HIS A 175 -12.77 -16.00 -1.50
CA HIS A 175 -12.35 -16.85 -0.40
C HIS A 175 -10.99 -16.45 0.16
N ILE A 176 -10.72 -16.91 1.39
CA ILE A 176 -9.44 -16.75 2.07
C ILE A 176 -9.05 -18.11 2.63
N ASN A 177 -7.98 -18.68 2.11
CA ASN A 177 -7.40 -19.96 2.51
C ASN A 177 -6.73 -19.84 3.88
N LYS A 178 -6.64 -20.97 4.58
CA LYS A 178 -5.85 -21.06 5.80
C LYS A 178 -4.37 -21.04 5.43
N ALA A 179 -3.58 -20.32 6.21
CA ALA A 179 -2.14 -20.44 6.18
C ALA A 179 -1.79 -21.87 6.61
N SER A 180 -1.16 -22.61 5.71
CA SER A 180 -0.61 -23.95 5.93
C SER A 180 0.69 -23.89 6.72
#